data_AF-A0A9D7Q1U5-F1
#
_entry.id   AF-A0A9D7Q1U5-F1
#
_cell.length_a   1.000
_cell.length_b   1.000
_cell.length_c   1.000
_cell.angle_alpha   90.00
_cell.angle_beta   90.00
_cell.angle_gamma   90.00
#
_symmetry.space_group_name_H-M   'P 1'
#
loop_
_entity.id
_entity.type
_entity.pdbx_description
1 polymer ?
#
loop_
_entity_poly.entity_id
_entity_poly.type
_entity_poly.pdbx_seq_one_letter_code
_entity_poly.pdbx_strand_id
1 'polypeptide(L)'
;MGGSRANSYPTLQLMVDANGDYAIEDAKHLAKLDKYGLTMIEQPLSYSDIYFHSKLQKSIETPLCLDESIHSLEDAITAVELGSCRIVNIKEGRVGGMAEAVRIAEYCHKNGIPVWSGGMDETGIGRAFNIHLQTAPAFTIPGDTSETKLYFKEDIVTPPVTLDQDGYISIPEGSGIGVKVEEDMVKKFEMKREELV
;
A
#
# COMPACT_ATOMS: atom_id res chain seq x y z
N MET A 1 10.95 32.49 7.81
CA MET A 1 10.08 32.38 6.62
C MET A 1 10.10 30.92 6.21
N GLY A 2 9.07 30.15 6.56
CA GLY A 2 9.01 28.71 6.25
C GLY A 2 8.75 28.54 4.75
N GLY A 3 9.73 28.01 4.01
CA GLY A 3 9.54 27.70 2.60
C GLY A 3 8.43 26.67 2.45
N SER A 4 7.38 26.98 1.68
CA SER A 4 6.37 25.99 1.35
C SER A 4 7.00 24.85 0.55
N ARG A 5 6.49 23.61 0.69
CA ARG A 5 6.89 22.46 -0.12
C ARG A 5 6.92 22.82 -1.61
N ALA A 6 5.89 23.52 -2.08
CA ALA A 6 5.77 23.97 -3.47
C ALA A 6 6.99 24.77 -3.97
N ASN A 7 7.68 25.51 -3.09
CA ASN A 7 8.86 26.28 -3.47
C ASN A 7 10.17 25.47 -3.36
N SER A 8 10.25 24.50 -2.45
CA SER A 8 11.49 23.79 -2.16
C SER A 8 11.61 22.43 -2.87
N TYR A 9 10.46 21.77 -3.09
CA TYR A 9 10.36 20.42 -3.67
C TYR A 9 9.13 20.32 -4.58
N PRO A 10 9.09 21.06 -5.70
CA PRO A 10 7.90 21.17 -6.55
C PRO A 10 7.49 19.84 -7.22
N THR A 11 8.45 18.93 -7.45
CA THR A 11 8.24 17.65 -8.16
C THR A 11 8.06 16.46 -7.22
N LEU A 12 8.19 16.65 -5.90
CA LEU A 12 8.08 15.57 -4.92
C LEU A 12 6.63 15.06 -4.91
N GLN A 13 6.45 13.75 -5.13
CA GLN A 13 5.17 13.09 -4.91
C GLN A 13 4.90 13.03 -3.40
N LEU A 14 3.68 13.39 -2.99
CA LEU A 14 3.29 13.38 -1.58
C LEU A 14 1.87 12.85 -1.47
N MET A 15 1.69 11.94 -0.54
CA MET A 15 0.41 11.32 -0.20
C MET A 15 0.19 11.45 1.31
N VAL A 16 -1.06 11.31 1.73
CA VAL A 16 -1.43 11.27 3.15
C VAL A 16 -2.38 10.10 3.37
N ASP A 17 -2.27 9.46 4.52
CA ASP A 17 -3.15 8.39 4.99
C ASP A 17 -3.81 8.83 6.30
N ALA A 18 -5.09 8.53 6.43
CA ALA A 18 -5.90 8.83 7.60
C ALA A 18 -6.36 7.58 8.37
N ASN A 19 -6.17 6.38 7.84
CA ASN A 19 -6.60 5.11 8.47
C ASN A 19 -8.05 5.13 9.01
N GLY A 20 -8.94 5.83 8.31
CA GLY A 20 -10.36 5.95 8.63
C GLY A 20 -10.74 7.00 9.67
N ASP A 21 -9.87 7.97 9.99
CA ASP A 21 -10.07 8.94 11.08
C ASP A 21 -11.11 10.04 10.81
N TYR A 22 -11.58 10.24 9.57
CA TYR A 22 -12.56 11.28 9.23
C TYR A 22 -13.96 10.73 8.98
N ALA A 23 -14.95 11.61 9.08
CA ALA A 23 -16.32 11.33 8.68
C ALA A 23 -16.70 12.14 7.41
N ILE A 24 -17.82 11.80 6.78
CA ILE A 24 -18.27 12.51 5.56
C ILE A 24 -18.56 14.00 5.84
N GLU A 25 -18.89 14.34 7.07
CA GLU A 25 -19.07 15.70 7.57
C GLU A 25 -17.80 16.55 7.43
N ASP A 26 -16.62 15.91 7.42
CA ASP A 26 -15.32 16.55 7.26
C ASP A 26 -14.94 16.81 5.79
N ALA A 27 -15.82 16.53 4.82
CA ALA A 27 -15.54 16.73 3.40
C ALA A 27 -15.02 18.15 3.08
N LYS A 28 -15.57 19.18 3.73
CA LYS A 28 -15.10 20.56 3.57
C LYS A 28 -13.71 20.81 4.15
N HIS A 29 -13.31 20.05 5.16
CA HIS A 29 -11.96 20.07 5.71
C HIS A 29 -11.00 19.40 4.73
N LEU A 30 -11.33 18.18 4.27
CA LEU A 30 -10.51 17.40 3.34
C LEU A 30 -10.33 18.10 1.98
N ALA A 31 -11.35 18.78 1.47
CA ALA A 31 -11.25 19.60 0.23
C ALA A 31 -10.17 20.70 0.32
N LYS A 32 -9.76 21.14 1.52
CA LYS A 32 -8.67 22.13 1.66
C LYS A 32 -7.31 21.56 1.25
N LEU A 33 -7.20 20.24 1.12
CA LEU A 33 -5.97 19.55 0.71
C LEU A 33 -5.74 19.63 -0.81
N ASP A 34 -6.77 19.91 -1.61
CA ASP A 34 -6.67 19.99 -3.08
C ASP A 34 -5.58 20.97 -3.55
N LYS A 35 -5.40 22.07 -2.83
CA LYS A 35 -4.36 23.08 -3.14
C LYS A 35 -2.92 22.57 -3.03
N TYR A 36 -2.69 21.38 -2.45
CA TYR A 36 -1.36 20.81 -2.28
C TYR A 36 -0.95 19.86 -3.42
N GLY A 37 -1.87 19.51 -4.32
CA GLY A 37 -1.59 18.59 -5.43
C GLY A 37 -1.05 17.25 -4.94
N LEU A 38 -1.69 16.67 -3.93
CA LEU A 38 -1.32 15.36 -3.39
C LEU A 38 -1.58 14.27 -4.44
N THR A 39 -0.74 13.24 -4.42
CA THR A 39 -0.93 12.02 -5.20
C THR A 39 -2.26 11.36 -4.82
N MET A 40 -2.55 11.29 -3.52
CA MET A 40 -3.80 10.75 -2.96
C MET A 40 -4.05 11.17 -1.51
N ILE A 41 -5.30 10.95 -1.08
CA ILE A 41 -5.69 10.78 0.32
C ILE A 41 -6.13 9.32 0.48
N GLU A 42 -5.40 8.56 1.28
CA GLU A 42 -5.70 7.16 1.59
C GLU A 42 -6.66 7.05 2.77
N GLN A 43 -7.60 6.12 2.62
CA GLN A 43 -8.64 5.74 3.56
C GLN A 43 -9.11 6.89 4.48
N PRO A 44 -9.68 7.98 3.92
CA PRO A 44 -10.12 9.10 4.75
C PRO A 44 -11.24 8.70 5.73
N LEU A 45 -12.16 7.83 5.30
CA LEU A 45 -13.35 7.47 6.08
C LEU A 45 -13.28 6.02 6.57
N SER A 46 -14.19 5.66 7.48
CA SER A 46 -14.35 4.32 8.04
C SER A 46 -14.16 3.19 7.00
N TYR A 47 -13.51 2.11 7.45
CA TYR A 47 -13.25 0.90 6.67
C TYR A 47 -14.51 0.30 6.03
N SER A 48 -15.70 0.48 6.61
CA SER A 48 -16.97 -0.04 6.11
C SER A 48 -17.62 0.78 4.99
N ASP A 49 -17.09 1.98 4.68
CA ASP A 49 -17.88 3.03 4.05
C ASP A 49 -17.50 3.30 2.58
N ILE A 50 -17.47 2.26 1.74
CA ILE A 50 -17.24 2.40 0.28
C ILE A 50 -18.22 3.41 -0.32
N TYR A 51 -19.49 3.39 0.10
CA TYR A 51 -20.51 4.30 -0.43
C TYR A 51 -20.19 5.79 -0.13
N PHE A 52 -19.78 6.13 1.09
CA PHE A 52 -19.50 7.52 1.44
C PHE A 52 -18.21 8.04 0.80
N HIS A 53 -17.23 7.16 0.55
CA HIS A 53 -16.09 7.51 -0.29
C HIS A 53 -16.52 7.95 -1.70
N SER A 54 -17.57 7.35 -2.30
CA SER A 54 -18.12 7.83 -3.59
C SER A 54 -18.70 9.25 -3.54
N LYS A 55 -19.19 9.68 -2.37
CA LYS A 55 -19.70 11.03 -2.16
C LYS A 55 -18.55 12.00 -1.96
N LEU A 56 -17.56 11.61 -1.16
CA LEU A 56 -16.37 12.39 -0.91
C LEU A 56 -15.54 12.59 -2.19
N GLN A 57 -15.31 11.54 -2.98
CA GLN A 57 -14.53 11.64 -4.21
C GLN A 57 -15.12 12.63 -5.23
N LYS A 58 -16.44 12.85 -5.20
CA LYS A 58 -17.15 13.82 -6.04
C LYS A 58 -17.03 15.27 -5.54
N SER A 59 -16.65 15.47 -4.28
CA SER A 59 -16.55 16.80 -3.65
C SER A 59 -15.13 17.32 -3.52
N ILE A 60 -14.12 16.53 -3.91
CA ILE A 60 -12.70 16.89 -3.88
C ILE A 60 -12.01 16.59 -5.21
N GLU A 61 -10.93 17.32 -5.50
CA GLU A 61 -10.10 17.09 -6.67
C GLU A 61 -9.08 15.97 -6.43
N THR A 62 -8.50 15.93 -5.22
CA THR A 62 -7.49 14.96 -4.82
C THR A 62 -8.00 13.52 -4.97
N PRO A 63 -7.25 12.61 -5.61
CA PRO A 63 -7.62 11.20 -5.70
C PRO A 63 -7.79 10.55 -4.33
N LEU A 64 -8.84 9.76 -4.15
CA LEU A 64 -8.98 8.85 -3.01
C LEU A 64 -8.32 7.51 -3.33
N CYS A 65 -7.58 7.01 -2.35
CA CYS A 65 -7.07 5.65 -2.30
C CYS A 65 -7.82 4.86 -1.22
N LEU A 66 -8.22 3.63 -1.52
CA LEU A 66 -8.82 2.73 -0.53
C LEU A 66 -7.85 1.63 -0.14
N ASP A 67 -7.78 1.40 1.17
CA ASP A 67 -6.95 0.39 1.82
C ASP A 67 -7.83 -0.55 2.63
N GLU A 68 -8.22 -0.16 3.84
CA GLU A 68 -9.04 -0.94 4.77
C GLU A 68 -10.42 -1.32 4.21
N SER A 69 -10.94 -0.59 3.23
CA SER A 69 -12.21 -0.96 2.58
C SER A 69 -12.11 -2.10 1.55
N ILE A 70 -10.90 -2.53 1.17
CA ILE A 70 -10.70 -3.54 0.12
C ILE A 70 -10.24 -4.85 0.75
N HIS A 71 -11.17 -5.81 0.92
CA HIS A 71 -10.88 -7.15 1.43
C HIS A 71 -10.95 -8.24 0.34
N SER A 72 -11.53 -7.95 -0.83
CA SER A 72 -11.58 -8.88 -1.95
C SER A 72 -11.66 -8.17 -3.30
N LEU A 73 -11.63 -8.95 -4.39
CA LEU A 73 -11.93 -8.44 -5.72
C LEU A 73 -13.32 -7.81 -5.81
N GLU A 74 -14.32 -8.37 -5.14
CA GLU A 74 -15.68 -7.84 -5.14
C GLU A 74 -15.77 -6.45 -4.51
N ASP A 75 -14.99 -6.18 -3.46
CA ASP A 75 -14.88 -4.84 -2.87
C ASP A 75 -14.24 -3.85 -3.85
N ALA A 76 -13.15 -4.27 -4.51
CA ALA A 76 -12.48 -3.44 -5.52
C ALA A 76 -13.40 -3.12 -6.70
N ILE A 77 -14.15 -4.10 -7.21
CA ILE A 77 -15.17 -3.89 -8.24
C ILE A 77 -16.22 -2.89 -7.75
N THR A 78 -16.75 -3.10 -6.54
CA THR A 78 -17.78 -2.23 -5.97
C THR A 78 -17.28 -0.79 -5.83
N ALA A 79 -16.06 -0.60 -5.33
CA ALA A 79 -15.47 0.73 -5.15
C ALA A 79 -15.25 1.45 -6.49
N VAL A 80 -14.75 0.74 -7.51
CA VAL A 80 -14.50 1.31 -8.84
C VAL A 80 -15.81 1.68 -9.53
N GLU A 81 -16.81 0.78 -9.54
CA GLU A 81 -18.11 1.01 -10.18
C GLU A 81 -18.90 2.15 -9.52
N LEU A 82 -18.77 2.34 -8.20
CA LEU A 82 -19.39 3.46 -7.48
C LEU A 82 -18.64 4.79 -7.68
N GLY A 83 -17.41 4.75 -8.18
CA GLY A 83 -16.50 5.90 -8.21
C GLY A 83 -16.04 6.32 -6.82
N SER A 84 -15.86 5.35 -5.92
CA SER A 84 -15.43 5.55 -4.53
C SER A 84 -13.96 5.86 -4.39
N CYS A 85 -13.14 5.43 -5.35
CA CYS A 85 -11.72 5.69 -5.36
C CYS A 85 -11.22 5.92 -6.79
N ARG A 86 -9.98 6.40 -6.88
CA ARG A 86 -9.22 6.47 -8.14
C ARG A 86 -7.92 5.69 -8.06
N ILE A 87 -7.52 5.24 -6.86
CA ILE A 87 -6.35 4.41 -6.59
C ILE A 87 -6.77 3.30 -5.61
N VAL A 88 -6.12 2.14 -5.68
CA VAL A 88 -6.31 1.04 -4.72
C VAL A 88 -4.97 0.68 -4.08
N ASN A 89 -4.95 0.60 -2.75
CA ASN A 89 -3.87 -0.04 -1.99
C ASN A 89 -4.14 -1.54 -1.92
N ILE A 90 -3.19 -2.36 -2.34
CA ILE A 90 -3.25 -3.81 -2.21
C ILE A 90 -2.27 -4.26 -1.12
N LYS A 91 -2.81 -4.90 -0.08
CA LYS A 91 -2.05 -5.66 0.93
C LYS A 91 -2.51 -7.11 0.87
N GLU A 92 -1.63 -8.03 0.48
CA GLU A 92 -1.99 -9.43 0.25
C GLU A 92 -2.56 -10.10 1.50
N GLY A 93 -2.04 -9.78 2.69
CA GLY A 93 -2.58 -10.27 3.96
C GLY A 93 -4.04 -9.86 4.21
N ARG A 94 -4.42 -8.63 3.81
CA ARG A 94 -5.78 -8.11 3.98
C ARG A 94 -6.77 -8.78 3.02
N VAL A 95 -6.34 -9.02 1.78
CA VAL A 95 -7.22 -9.58 0.74
C VAL A 95 -7.25 -11.11 0.73
N GLY A 96 -6.60 -11.76 1.69
CA GLY A 96 -6.60 -13.22 1.83
C GLY A 96 -5.54 -13.93 0.99
N GLY A 97 -4.54 -13.22 0.50
CA GLY A 97 -3.30 -13.78 -0.06
C GLY A 97 -2.98 -13.32 -1.48
N MET A 98 -1.85 -13.82 -1.99
CA MET A 98 -1.27 -13.40 -3.28
C MET A 98 -2.19 -13.65 -4.48
N ALA A 99 -2.95 -14.73 -4.48
CA ALA A 99 -3.85 -15.04 -5.59
C ALA A 99 -4.95 -13.98 -5.74
N GLU A 100 -5.54 -13.54 -4.63
CA GLU A 100 -6.56 -12.49 -4.65
C GLU A 100 -5.96 -11.12 -4.96
N ALA A 101 -4.79 -10.82 -4.40
CA ALA A 101 -4.04 -9.60 -4.71
C ALA A 101 -3.77 -9.45 -6.22
N VAL A 102 -3.35 -10.52 -6.90
CA VAL A 102 -3.14 -10.52 -8.36
C VAL A 102 -4.45 -10.31 -9.11
N ARG A 103 -5.56 -10.96 -8.70
CA ARG A 103 -6.88 -10.76 -9.32
C ARG A 103 -7.34 -9.29 -9.22
N ILE A 104 -7.14 -8.66 -8.06
CA ILE A 104 -7.44 -7.23 -7.84
C ILE A 104 -6.56 -6.36 -8.75
N ALA A 105 -5.25 -6.61 -8.78
CA ALA A 105 -4.31 -5.86 -9.62
C ALA A 105 -4.68 -5.96 -11.12
N GLU A 106 -5.02 -7.16 -11.60
CA GLU A 106 -5.46 -7.36 -12.99
C GLU A 106 -6.75 -6.62 -13.31
N TYR A 107 -7.74 -6.66 -12.41
CA TYR A 107 -8.99 -5.93 -12.58
C TYR A 107 -8.73 -4.41 -12.62
N CYS A 108 -7.94 -3.89 -11.70
CA CYS A 108 -7.58 -2.48 -11.66
C CYS A 108 -6.84 -2.05 -12.93
N HIS A 109 -5.88 -2.84 -13.40
CA HIS A 109 -5.17 -2.58 -14.66
C HIS A 109 -6.13 -2.51 -15.87
N LYS A 110 -7.06 -3.47 -15.99
CA LYS A 110 -8.05 -3.50 -17.08
C LYS A 110 -8.99 -2.29 -17.07
N ASN A 111 -9.23 -1.70 -15.91
CA ASN A 111 -10.11 -0.55 -15.74
C ASN A 111 -9.36 0.79 -15.61
N GLY A 112 -8.04 0.80 -15.83
CA GLY A 112 -7.23 2.01 -15.75
C GLY A 112 -7.12 2.60 -14.34
N ILE A 113 -7.32 1.77 -13.30
CA ILE A 113 -7.16 2.14 -11.90
C ILE A 113 -5.73 1.80 -11.48
N PRO A 114 -4.88 2.81 -11.19
CA PRO A 114 -3.55 2.56 -10.65
C PRO A 114 -3.64 1.89 -9.28
N VAL A 115 -2.68 1.01 -9.00
CA VAL A 115 -2.53 0.40 -7.68
C VAL A 115 -1.13 0.64 -7.15
N TRP A 116 -0.99 0.45 -5.84
CA TRP A 116 0.29 0.41 -5.15
C TRP A 116 0.26 -0.66 -4.05
N SER A 117 1.44 -1.10 -3.63
CA SER A 117 1.55 -2.13 -2.60
C SER A 117 1.68 -1.46 -1.24
N GLY A 118 0.70 -1.65 -0.38
CA GLY A 118 0.82 -1.27 1.02
C GLY A 118 1.80 -2.18 1.76
N GLY A 119 2.25 -1.73 2.92
CA GLY A 119 3.03 -2.51 3.87
C GLY A 119 2.27 -2.75 5.18
N MET A 120 2.67 -3.79 5.90
CA MET A 120 2.25 -4.14 7.25
C MET A 120 3.46 -4.42 8.15
N ASP A 121 4.54 -3.66 7.96
CA ASP A 121 5.81 -3.81 8.68
C ASP A 121 6.36 -5.24 8.62
N GLU A 122 6.28 -5.85 7.44
CA GLU A 122 6.64 -7.24 7.26
C GLU A 122 8.15 -7.45 7.46
N THR A 123 8.50 -8.61 8.03
CA THR A 123 9.85 -9.17 7.89
C THR A 123 10.20 -9.31 6.41
N GLY A 124 11.47 -9.58 6.10
CA GLY A 124 11.89 -9.77 4.71
C GLY A 124 11.17 -10.92 3.97
N ILE A 125 10.48 -11.83 4.67
CA ILE A 125 9.60 -12.84 4.03
C ILE A 125 8.40 -12.16 3.35
N GLY A 126 7.61 -11.41 4.11
CA GLY A 126 6.43 -10.71 3.57
C GLY A 126 6.87 -9.66 2.56
N ARG A 127 7.91 -8.89 2.88
CA ARG A 127 8.44 -7.88 1.96
C ARG A 127 8.87 -8.44 0.60
N ALA A 128 9.40 -9.66 0.56
CA ALA A 128 9.70 -10.34 -0.70
C ALA A 128 8.43 -10.62 -1.52
N PHE A 129 7.31 -11.00 -0.90
CA PHE A 129 6.01 -11.10 -1.57
C PHE A 129 5.54 -9.75 -2.11
N ASN A 130 5.63 -8.67 -1.31
CA ASN A 130 5.24 -7.32 -1.73
C ASN A 130 6.06 -6.88 -2.97
N ILE A 131 7.37 -7.16 -2.99
CA ILE A 131 8.25 -6.84 -4.14
C ILE A 131 7.80 -7.60 -5.39
N HIS A 132 7.55 -8.91 -5.28
CA HIS A 132 7.09 -9.71 -6.43
C HIS A 132 5.72 -9.25 -6.92
N LEU A 133 4.79 -8.93 -6.02
CA LEU A 133 3.46 -8.42 -6.38
C LEU A 133 3.57 -7.13 -7.21
N GLN A 134 4.47 -6.22 -6.83
CA GLN A 134 4.69 -4.93 -7.51
C GLN A 134 5.24 -5.05 -8.93
N THR A 135 5.68 -6.23 -9.37
CA THR A 135 6.09 -6.44 -10.76
C THR A 135 4.91 -6.52 -11.73
N ALA A 136 3.68 -6.67 -11.23
CA ALA A 136 2.49 -6.69 -12.06
C ALA A 136 2.19 -5.31 -12.70
N PRO A 137 1.65 -5.25 -13.94
CA PRO A 137 1.50 -4.00 -14.70
C PRO A 137 0.64 -2.89 -14.07
N ALA A 138 -0.20 -3.24 -13.09
CA ALA A 138 -1.08 -2.28 -12.41
C ALA A 138 -0.30 -1.35 -11.46
N PHE A 139 0.83 -1.83 -10.92
CA PHE A 139 1.62 -1.15 -9.90
C PHE A 139 2.43 -0.02 -10.54
N THR A 140 1.88 1.18 -10.49
CA THR A 140 2.40 2.37 -11.19
C THR A 140 2.74 3.52 -10.24
N ILE A 141 2.48 3.32 -8.95
CA ILE A 141 2.79 4.24 -7.86
C ILE A 141 3.77 3.51 -6.91
N PRO A 142 4.82 4.18 -6.40
CA PRO A 142 5.74 3.57 -5.44
C PRO A 142 5.02 2.98 -4.22
N GLY A 143 5.37 1.75 -3.84
CA GLY A 143 4.80 1.01 -2.71
C GLY A 143 5.40 1.38 -1.34
N ASP A 144 4.69 1.03 -0.26
CA ASP A 144 5.18 1.05 1.13
C ASP A 144 6.08 -0.16 1.45
N THR A 145 7.03 -0.40 0.56
CA THR A 145 7.94 -1.57 0.62
C THR A 145 9.34 -1.14 0.99
N SER A 146 9.48 -0.22 1.95
CA SER A 146 10.76 0.37 2.34
C SER A 146 11.79 -0.69 2.80
N GLU A 147 13.08 -0.35 2.82
CA GLU A 147 14.12 -1.26 3.29
C GLU A 147 13.92 -1.70 4.76
N THR A 148 14.24 -2.96 5.07
CA THR A 148 13.85 -3.56 6.36
C THR A 148 14.57 -2.94 7.55
N LYS A 149 15.75 -2.35 7.35
CA LYS A 149 16.53 -1.69 8.40
C LYS A 149 15.83 -0.48 9.05
N LEU A 150 14.80 0.08 8.40
CA LEU A 150 13.99 1.16 8.98
C LEU A 150 13.06 0.67 10.09
N TYR A 151 12.71 -0.61 10.08
CA TYR A 151 11.80 -1.24 11.03
C TYR A 151 12.54 -2.13 12.02
N PHE A 152 13.47 -2.94 11.51
CA PHE A 152 14.15 -3.97 12.28
C PHE A 152 15.65 -3.76 12.26
N LYS A 153 16.26 -3.84 13.45
CA LYS A 153 17.73 -3.83 13.56
C LYS A 153 18.35 -5.06 12.90
N GLU A 154 17.67 -6.20 12.99
CA GLU A 154 18.09 -7.48 12.42
C GLU A 154 16.84 -8.15 11.82
N ASP A 155 16.94 -8.57 10.56
CA ASP A 155 15.87 -9.28 9.84
C ASP A 155 16.08 -10.80 9.94
N ILE A 156 15.06 -11.58 9.56
CA ILE A 156 15.07 -13.06 9.60
C ILE A 156 15.35 -13.70 8.24
N VAL A 157 15.72 -12.91 7.22
CA VAL A 157 16.06 -13.41 5.88
C VAL A 157 17.42 -12.89 5.38
N THR A 158 18.01 -13.65 4.46
CA THR A 158 19.20 -13.26 3.70
C THR A 158 18.96 -13.42 2.18
N PRO A 159 19.31 -12.41 1.35
CA PRO A 159 19.71 -11.07 1.76
C PRO A 159 18.53 -10.27 2.34
N PRO A 160 18.78 -9.27 3.20
CA PRO A 160 17.72 -8.35 3.64
C PRO A 160 17.29 -7.46 2.47
N VAL A 161 16.08 -6.91 2.56
CA VAL A 161 15.58 -5.93 1.58
C VAL A 161 16.28 -4.59 1.82
N THR A 162 16.97 -4.10 0.80
CA THR A 162 17.74 -2.85 0.84
C THR A 162 17.35 -1.94 -0.31
N LEU A 163 17.36 -0.64 -0.04
CA LEU A 163 17.15 0.42 -1.03
C LEU A 163 18.50 0.81 -1.62
N ASP A 164 18.59 0.92 -2.94
CA ASP A 164 19.77 1.45 -3.60
C ASP A 164 19.83 2.99 -3.54
N GLN A 165 20.86 3.57 -4.14
CA GLN A 165 21.09 5.03 -4.12
C GLN A 165 20.05 5.81 -4.95
N ASP A 166 19.36 5.13 -5.87
CA ASP A 166 18.36 5.72 -6.76
C ASP A 166 16.93 5.54 -6.22
N GLY A 167 16.77 4.88 -5.07
CA GLY A 167 15.48 4.67 -4.43
C GLY A 167 14.74 3.42 -4.91
N TYR A 168 15.44 2.45 -5.49
CA TYR A 168 14.87 1.20 -5.97
C TYR A 168 15.28 0.00 -5.11
N ILE A 169 14.45 -1.04 -5.18
CA ILE A 169 14.68 -2.33 -4.54
C ILE A 169 14.80 -3.36 -5.66
N SER A 170 15.85 -4.17 -5.60
CA SER A 170 16.05 -5.27 -6.54
C SER A 170 15.04 -6.39 -6.28
N ILE A 171 14.51 -6.98 -7.35
CA ILE A 171 13.63 -8.14 -7.27
C ILE A 171 14.47 -9.34 -6.78
N PRO A 172 14.08 -10.03 -5.69
CA PRO A 172 14.80 -11.21 -5.23
C PRO A 172 14.86 -12.31 -6.31
N GLU A 173 16.04 -12.87 -6.53
CA GLU A 173 16.27 -13.93 -7.52
C GLU A 173 16.06 -15.33 -6.93
N GLY A 174 15.78 -16.31 -7.79
CA GLY A 174 15.64 -17.72 -7.42
C GLY A 174 14.19 -18.19 -7.34
N SER A 175 13.98 -19.39 -6.81
CA SER A 175 12.65 -20.01 -6.73
C SER A 175 11.84 -19.50 -5.54
N GLY A 176 10.51 -19.40 -5.71
CA GLY A 176 9.62 -18.91 -4.67
C GLY A 176 9.80 -17.41 -4.45
N ILE A 177 9.95 -16.98 -3.19
CA ILE A 177 10.12 -15.56 -2.83
C ILE A 177 11.55 -15.04 -3.02
N GLY A 178 12.51 -15.90 -3.37
CA GLY A 178 13.88 -15.49 -3.70
C GLY A 178 14.75 -15.03 -2.52
N VAL A 179 14.30 -15.26 -1.28
CA VAL A 179 15.08 -15.01 -0.06
C VAL A 179 15.22 -16.28 0.77
N LYS A 180 16.33 -16.41 1.51
CA LYS A 180 16.58 -17.51 2.44
C LYS A 180 16.14 -17.11 3.84
N VAL A 181 15.24 -17.87 4.44
CA VAL A 181 14.88 -17.71 5.86
C VAL A 181 16.03 -18.23 6.73
N GLU A 182 16.51 -17.40 7.66
CA GLU A 182 17.57 -17.76 8.60
C GLU A 182 16.95 -18.36 9.86
N GLU A 183 16.86 -19.68 9.91
CA GLU A 183 16.29 -20.46 11.03
C GLU A 183 16.79 -20.03 12.41
N ASP A 184 18.08 -19.72 12.55
CA ASP A 184 18.65 -19.30 13.83
C ASP A 184 18.18 -17.90 14.23
N MET A 185 17.93 -17.02 13.26
CA MET A 185 17.35 -15.70 13.50
C MET A 185 15.86 -15.80 13.86
N VAL A 186 15.13 -16.71 13.20
CA VAL A 186 13.75 -17.02 13.59
C VAL A 186 13.70 -17.48 15.04
N LYS A 187 14.50 -18.48 15.41
CA LYS A 187 14.59 -18.99 16.79
C LYS A 187 14.99 -17.92 17.82
N LYS A 188 15.85 -16.98 17.44
CA LYS A 188 16.28 -15.87 18.31
C LYS A 188 15.11 -14.96 18.69
N PHE A 189 14.16 -14.73 17.79
CA PHE A 189 13.01 -13.83 18.01
C PHE A 189 11.69 -14.58 18.29
N GLU A 190 11.69 -15.91 18.20
CA GLU A 190 10.54 -16.76 18.44
C GLU A 190 10.05 -16.64 19.89
N MET A 191 8.78 -16.27 20.07
CA MET A 191 8.13 -16.22 21.39
C MET A 191 7.35 -17.49 21.71
N LYS A 192 6.86 -18.20 20.68
CA LYS A 192 6.05 -19.43 20.80
C LYS A 192 6.09 -20.20 19.48
N ARG A 193 6.08 -21.53 19.56
CA ARG A 193 5.96 -22.45 18.42
C ARG A 193 4.94 -23.54 18.70
N GLU A 194 4.10 -23.83 17.71
CA GLU A 194 3.15 -24.94 17.70
C GLU A 194 3.35 -25.76 16.44
N GLU A 195 3.16 -27.07 16.53
CA GLU A 195 3.23 -28.00 15.39
C GLU A 195 1.86 -28.63 15.22
N LEU A 196 1.27 -28.46 14.04
CA LEU A 196 -0.04 -29.01 13.70
C LEU A 196 0.19 -30.39 13.05
N VAL A 197 -0.35 -31.42 13.70
CA VAL A 197 -0.28 -32.83 13.26
C VAL A 197 -1.62 -33.27 12.68
#